data_AF-A0A208XLQ2-F1
#
_entry.id   AF-A0A208XLQ2-F1
#
_cell.length_a   1.000
_cell.length_b   1.000
_cell.length_c   1.000
_cell.angle_alpha   90.00
_cell.angle_beta   90.00
_cell.angle_gamma   90.00
#
_symmetry.space_group_name_H-M   'P 1'
#
loop_
_entity.id
_entity.type
_entity.pdbx_description
1 polymer ?
#
loop_
_entity_poly.entity_id
_entity_poly.type
_entity_poly.pdbx_seq_one_letter_code
_entity_poly.pdbx_strand_id
1 'polypeptide(L)'
;MADEHRPGLDVADRPVSFDIGRQPLRQALEQYFRTTGQSLLYDDAITAGKQAGPLKGEFTPDAALRTLLAGTGIIARQTAPNAFMLLDAHRAAGARETAAAPAGGSQATTAVSAYYAALQAAVGSVLCGDPSTAPGGYRLAARVWIGMDGAVQRVLLHTTGDAARDRRIEARLQGLQMPPHAPAGITQPLTLLVLPRPPEQGGDCAVAAA
;
A
#
# COMPACT_ATOMS: atom_id res chain seq x y z
N MET A 1 -8.71 -44.11 11.57
CA MET A 1 -7.73 -43.44 12.47
C MET A 1 -7.02 -42.40 11.59
N ALA A 2 -7.27 -41.10 11.62
CA ALA A 2 -7.87 -40.23 12.60
C ALA A 2 -8.77 -39.17 11.93
N ASP A 3 -9.72 -38.72 12.73
CA ASP A 3 -10.63 -37.58 12.58
C ASP A 3 -9.86 -36.26 12.48
N GLU A 4 -10.19 -35.40 11.52
CA GLU A 4 -9.84 -33.97 11.61
C GLU A 4 -11.06 -33.13 11.21
N HIS A 5 -11.87 -32.86 12.24
CA HIS A 5 -12.83 -31.76 12.32
C HIS A 5 -12.43 -30.53 11.48
N ARG A 6 -13.23 -30.18 10.46
CA ARG A 6 -13.30 -28.83 9.89
C ARG A 6 -14.69 -28.22 10.13
N PRO A 7 -14.95 -27.58 11.29
CA PRO A 7 -16.07 -26.66 11.42
C PRO A 7 -15.60 -25.26 10.99
N GLY A 8 -16.29 -24.61 10.05
CA GLY A 8 -15.93 -23.23 9.72
C GLY A 8 -16.66 -22.52 8.59
N LEU A 9 -17.83 -23.01 8.14
CA LEU A 9 -18.55 -22.36 7.02
C LEU A 9 -19.85 -21.64 7.37
N ASP A 10 -20.36 -21.65 8.62
CA ASP A 10 -21.75 -21.21 8.85
C ASP A 10 -22.03 -20.43 10.16
N VAL A 11 -21.05 -19.73 10.75
CA VAL A 11 -21.33 -18.86 11.92
C VAL A 11 -21.53 -17.39 11.52
N ALA A 12 -20.94 -16.94 10.42
CA ALA A 12 -20.99 -15.53 10.00
C ALA A 12 -22.33 -15.12 9.33
N ASP A 13 -23.18 -16.07 8.93
CA ASP A 13 -24.44 -15.82 8.20
C ASP A 13 -25.68 -16.18 9.02
N ARG A 14 -25.52 -16.58 10.29
CA ARG A 14 -26.66 -16.87 11.16
C ARG A 14 -27.22 -15.56 11.73
N PRO A 15 -28.53 -15.32 11.62
CA PRO A 15 -29.17 -14.20 12.30
C PRO A 15 -28.94 -14.32 13.81
N VAL A 16 -28.46 -13.23 14.42
CA VAL A 16 -28.30 -13.10 15.86
C VAL A 16 -29.21 -11.96 16.33
N SER A 17 -29.84 -12.15 17.49
CA SER A 17 -30.65 -11.10 18.11
C SER A 17 -29.75 -10.05 18.74
N PHE A 18 -29.89 -8.80 18.29
CA PHE A 18 -29.21 -7.65 18.86
C PHE A 18 -30.21 -6.75 19.58
N ASP A 19 -29.82 -6.22 20.74
CA ASP A 19 -30.54 -5.18 21.47
C ASP A 19 -29.52 -4.15 21.99
N ILE A 20 -29.03 -3.32 21.08
CA ILE A 20 -28.05 -2.26 21.35
C ILE A 20 -28.77 -0.91 21.23
N GLY A 21 -28.83 -0.17 22.34
CA GLY A 21 -29.41 1.17 22.36
C GLY A 21 -28.51 2.22 21.69
N ARG A 22 -28.99 3.46 21.56
CA ARG A 22 -28.10 4.59 21.21
C ARG A 22 -27.09 4.79 22.33
N GLN A 23 -25.83 4.57 22.01
CA GLN A 23 -24.73 4.67 22.96
C GLN A 23 -23.43 5.06 22.24
N PRO A 24 -22.38 5.45 22.97
CA PRO A 24 -21.07 5.71 22.40
C PRO A 24 -20.61 4.53 21.53
N LEU A 25 -20.09 4.83 20.34
CA LEU A 25 -19.79 3.81 19.34
C LEU A 25 -18.84 2.73 19.88
N ARG A 26 -17.86 3.10 20.70
CA ARG A 26 -16.96 2.15 21.37
C ARG A 26 -17.71 1.10 22.19
N GLN A 27 -18.65 1.52 23.04
CA GLN A 27 -19.44 0.60 23.86
C GLN A 27 -20.34 -0.31 23.00
N ALA A 28 -20.88 0.23 21.91
CA ALA A 28 -21.70 -0.55 20.98
C ALA A 28 -20.88 -1.63 20.25
N LEU A 29 -19.65 -1.31 19.82
CA LEU A 29 -18.73 -2.26 19.19
C LEU A 29 -18.25 -3.34 20.17
N GLU A 30 -18.00 -2.98 21.43
CA GLU A 30 -17.67 -3.96 22.47
C GLU A 30 -18.83 -4.94 22.73
N GLN A 31 -20.08 -4.46 22.80
CA GLN A 31 -21.25 -5.33 22.93
C GLN A 31 -21.41 -6.23 21.70
N TYR A 32 -21.24 -5.69 20.50
CA TYR A 32 -21.26 -6.46 19.26
C TYR A 32 -20.17 -7.57 19.26
N PHE A 33 -18.95 -7.24 19.69
CA PHE A 33 -17.85 -8.21 19.82
C PHE A 33 -18.21 -9.33 20.79
N ARG A 34 -18.80 -9.00 21.95
CA ARG A 34 -19.21 -9.99 22.95
C ARG A 34 -20.33 -10.91 22.46
N THR A 35 -21.24 -10.40 21.62
CA THR A 35 -22.36 -11.16 21.08
C THR A 35 -21.95 -12.06 19.91
N THR A 36 -21.06 -11.57 19.02
CA THR A 36 -20.71 -12.27 17.77
C THR A 36 -19.38 -13.02 17.81
N GLY A 37 -18.49 -12.66 18.74
CA GLY A 37 -17.11 -13.19 18.80
C GLY A 37 -16.21 -12.75 17.65
N GLN A 38 -16.64 -11.81 16.80
CA GLN A 38 -15.86 -11.37 15.64
C GLN A 38 -14.80 -10.35 16.03
N SER A 39 -13.57 -10.53 15.54
CA SER A 39 -12.47 -9.60 15.79
C SER A 39 -12.65 -8.29 15.02
N LEU A 40 -12.63 -7.17 15.74
CA LEU A 40 -12.72 -5.83 15.16
C LEU A 40 -11.37 -5.12 15.34
N LEU A 41 -10.74 -4.72 14.24
CA LEU A 41 -9.51 -3.94 14.23
C LEU A 41 -9.82 -2.50 13.83
N TYR A 42 -9.46 -1.54 14.69
CA TYR A 42 -9.70 -0.13 14.44
C TYR A 42 -8.76 0.76 15.25
N ASP A 43 -8.55 1.98 14.77
CA ASP A 43 -7.87 3.03 15.53
C ASP A 43 -8.86 3.70 16.50
N ASP A 44 -8.47 3.91 17.76
CA ASP A 44 -9.32 4.60 18.74
C ASP A 44 -9.79 6.00 18.30
N ALA A 45 -8.98 6.66 17.47
CA ALA A 45 -9.28 7.97 16.92
C ALA A 45 -10.54 7.97 16.03
N ILE A 46 -10.88 6.86 15.38
CA ILE A 46 -12.05 6.82 14.48
C ILE A 46 -13.36 6.62 15.26
N THR A 47 -13.33 6.02 16.45
CA THR A 47 -14.53 5.82 17.28
C THR A 47 -14.73 6.91 18.34
N ALA A 48 -13.72 7.76 18.56
CA ALA A 48 -13.76 8.84 19.53
C ALA A 48 -14.88 9.86 19.23
N GLY A 49 -15.75 10.10 20.20
CA GLY A 49 -16.83 11.09 20.10
C GLY A 49 -17.99 10.72 19.16
N LYS A 50 -17.96 9.53 18.53
CA LYS A 50 -19.04 9.06 17.65
C LYS A 50 -20.08 8.26 18.43
N GLN A 51 -21.33 8.33 17.99
CA GLN A 51 -22.44 7.58 18.58
C GLN A 51 -22.95 6.53 17.59
N ALA A 52 -23.18 5.32 18.08
CA ALA A 52 -23.82 4.28 17.29
C ALA A 52 -25.33 4.52 17.21
N GLY A 53 -25.92 4.15 16.07
CA GLY A 53 -27.37 4.08 15.93
C GLY A 53 -27.96 2.96 16.80
N PRO A 54 -29.27 3.00 17.11
CA PRO A 54 -29.93 1.89 17.79
C PRO A 54 -30.00 0.69 16.84
N LEU A 55 -29.61 -0.49 17.33
CA LEU A 55 -29.70 -1.76 16.60
C LEU A 55 -30.55 -2.72 17.43
N LYS A 56 -31.78 -2.99 16.96
CA LYS A 56 -32.69 -3.92 17.61
C LYS A 56 -33.36 -4.82 16.59
N GLY A 57 -33.23 -6.13 16.77
CA GLY A 57 -33.81 -7.13 15.87
C GLY A 57 -32.83 -8.26 15.55
N GLU A 58 -33.26 -9.17 14.68
CA GLU A 58 -32.41 -10.25 14.18
C GLU A 58 -31.65 -9.79 12.94
N PHE A 59 -30.33 -9.79 13.03
CA PHE A 59 -29.45 -9.39 11.94
C PHE A 59 -28.32 -10.40 11.81
N THR A 60 -27.82 -10.60 10.59
CA THR A 60 -26.52 -11.27 10.44
C THR A 60 -25.42 -10.35 11.00
N PRO A 61 -24.32 -10.87 11.54
CA PRO A 61 -23.21 -10.07 12.06
C PRO A 61 -22.78 -8.93 11.11
N ASP A 62 -22.63 -9.24 9.82
CA ASP A 62 -22.26 -8.26 8.79
C ASP A 62 -23.34 -7.16 8.59
N ALA A 63 -24.61 -7.53 8.55
CA ALA A 63 -25.71 -6.57 8.45
C ALA A 63 -25.87 -5.71 9.72
N ALA A 64 -25.70 -6.33 10.89
CA ALA A 64 -25.71 -5.67 12.20
C ALA A 64 -24.61 -4.62 12.28
N LEU A 65 -23.37 -4.97 11.90
CA LEU A 65 -22.24 -4.07 11.94
C LEU A 65 -22.43 -2.88 11.00
N ARG A 66 -22.90 -3.10 9.77
CA ARG A 66 -23.21 -2.01 8.83
C ARG A 66 -24.30 -1.09 9.35
N THR A 67 -25.35 -1.63 9.96
CA THR A 67 -26.45 -0.85 10.54
C THR A 67 -25.98 -0.05 11.76
N LEU A 68 -25.14 -0.64 12.61
CA LEU A 68 -24.59 0.01 13.79
C LEU A 68 -23.68 1.20 13.44
N LEU A 69 -22.91 1.06 12.34
CA LEU A 69 -22.01 2.09 11.81
C LEU A 69 -22.72 3.11 10.92
N ALA A 70 -23.99 2.90 10.57
CA ALA A 70 -24.75 3.82 9.73
C ALA A 70 -24.82 5.21 10.39
N GLY A 71 -24.52 6.25 9.60
CA GLY A 71 -24.51 7.64 10.08
C GLY A 71 -23.26 8.05 10.88
N THR A 72 -22.34 7.12 11.18
CA THR A 72 -21.06 7.45 11.85
C THR A 72 -19.96 7.85 10.87
N GLY A 73 -20.18 7.61 9.57
CA GLY A 73 -19.17 7.75 8.54
C GLY A 73 -18.02 6.79 8.73
N ILE A 74 -18.27 5.58 9.26
CA ILE A 74 -17.29 4.48 9.34
C ILE A 74 -17.80 3.33 8.49
N ILE A 75 -16.89 2.67 7.77
CA ILE A 75 -17.17 1.46 7.01
C ILE A 75 -16.44 0.28 7.65
N ALA A 76 -17.09 -0.89 7.62
CA ALA A 76 -16.45 -2.14 7.96
C ALA A 76 -15.97 -2.85 6.69
N ARG A 77 -14.71 -3.28 6.67
CA ARG A 77 -14.15 -4.17 5.63
C ARG A 77 -13.77 -5.49 6.26
N GLN A 78 -14.29 -6.58 5.71
CA GLN A 78 -13.87 -7.91 6.12
C GLN A 78 -12.42 -8.16 5.68
N THR A 79 -11.56 -8.57 6.61
CA THR A 79 -10.16 -8.92 6.35
C THR A 79 -9.91 -10.42 6.48
N ALA A 80 -10.74 -11.12 7.25
CA ALA A 80 -10.77 -12.58 7.36
C ALA A 80 -12.20 -13.03 7.70
N PRO A 81 -12.52 -14.34 7.63
CA PRO A 81 -13.88 -14.85 7.88
C PRO A 81 -14.53 -14.36 9.19
N ASN A 82 -13.72 -14.19 10.25
CA ASN A 82 -14.17 -13.69 11.55
C ASN A 82 -13.47 -12.38 11.98
N ALA A 83 -12.93 -11.62 11.04
CA ALA A 83 -12.22 -10.37 11.33
C ALA A 83 -12.62 -9.24 10.39
N PHE A 84 -12.92 -8.08 10.97
CA PHE A 84 -13.25 -6.85 10.26
C PHE A 84 -12.33 -5.72 10.68
N MET A 85 -11.94 -4.91 9.71
CA MET A 85 -11.25 -3.65 9.92
C MET A 85 -12.25 -2.49 9.75
N LEU A 86 -12.33 -1.62 10.74
CA LEU A 86 -13.16 -0.41 10.68
C LEU A 86 -12.31 0.75 10.17
N LEU A 87 -12.84 1.49 9.21
CA LEU A 87 -12.16 2.61 8.57
C LEU A 87 -13.11 3.79 8.55
N ASP A 88 -12.62 5.00 8.83
CA ASP A 88 -13.43 6.20 8.61
C ASP A 88 -13.69 6.35 7.10
N ALA A 89 -14.95 6.47 6.69
CA ALA A 89 -15.41 6.53 5.31
C ALA A 89 -14.79 7.72 4.54
N HIS A 90 -14.51 8.85 5.20
CA HIS A 90 -13.83 9.97 4.55
C HIS A 90 -12.35 9.66 4.32
N ARG A 91 -11.69 8.96 5.25
CA ARG A 91 -10.32 8.46 5.05
C ARG A 91 -10.26 7.27 4.09
N ALA A 92 -11.29 6.43 4.07
CA ALA A 92 -11.39 5.26 3.24
C ALA A 92 -11.78 5.60 1.80
N ALA A 93 -12.48 6.71 1.56
CA ALA A 93 -12.59 7.31 0.23
C ALA A 93 -11.21 7.73 -0.29
N GLY A 94 -10.38 8.35 0.57
CA GLY A 94 -8.96 8.60 0.28
C GLY A 94 -8.08 7.35 0.17
N ALA A 95 -8.49 6.22 0.78
CA ALA A 95 -7.76 4.95 0.70
C ALA A 95 -8.28 4.02 -0.42
N ARG A 96 -9.50 4.21 -0.93
CA ARG A 96 -9.95 3.60 -2.20
C ARG A 96 -9.25 4.26 -3.39
N GLU A 97 -8.79 5.49 -3.19
CA GLU A 97 -7.82 6.19 -4.04
C GLU A 97 -6.35 5.84 -3.68
N THR A 98 -6.11 4.62 -3.19
CA THR A 98 -4.79 3.95 -3.29
C THR A 98 -4.82 2.71 -4.18
N ALA A 99 -5.93 2.50 -4.90
CA ALA A 99 -6.00 1.66 -6.11
C ALA A 99 -6.27 2.48 -7.40
N ALA A 100 -6.43 3.79 -7.30
CA ALA A 100 -6.35 4.74 -8.40
C ALA A 100 -5.89 6.08 -7.80
N ALA A 101 -4.98 6.78 -8.46
CA ALA A 101 -4.32 7.99 -7.95
C ALA A 101 -5.29 9.15 -7.61
N PRO A 102 -4.99 10.01 -6.62
CA PRO A 102 -5.84 11.15 -6.31
C PRO A 102 -5.76 12.24 -7.39
N ALA A 103 -6.86 12.41 -8.10
CA ALA A 103 -7.11 13.52 -9.02
C ALA A 103 -7.61 14.74 -8.23
N GLY A 104 -6.71 15.39 -7.51
CA GLY A 104 -6.96 16.68 -6.84
C GLY A 104 -5.80 17.69 -6.94
N GLY A 105 -4.67 17.26 -7.52
CA GLY A 105 -3.50 18.09 -7.83
C GLY A 105 -3.04 17.82 -9.27
N SER A 106 -3.98 17.83 -10.21
CA SER A 106 -3.94 17.09 -11.48
C SER A 106 -2.75 17.37 -12.42
N GLN A 107 -2.00 18.45 -12.25
CA GLN A 107 -0.78 18.70 -13.03
C GLN A 107 0.49 18.35 -12.25
N ALA A 108 0.55 18.69 -10.95
CA ALA A 108 1.73 18.41 -10.12
C ALA A 108 1.89 16.91 -9.85
N THR A 109 0.80 16.18 -9.54
CA THR A 109 0.87 14.72 -9.32
C THR A 109 1.15 13.94 -10.60
N THR A 110 0.61 14.39 -11.75
CA THR A 110 0.91 13.80 -13.06
C THR A 110 2.37 14.05 -13.46
N ALA A 111 2.87 15.28 -13.28
CA ALA A 111 4.27 15.61 -13.57
C ALA A 111 5.24 14.83 -12.67
N VAL A 112 4.93 14.70 -11.38
CA VAL A 112 5.72 13.90 -10.43
C VAL A 112 5.73 12.42 -10.83
N SER A 113 4.58 11.85 -11.20
CA SER A 113 4.49 10.44 -11.62
C SER A 113 5.24 10.19 -12.94
N ALA A 114 5.11 11.10 -13.91
CA ALA A 114 5.86 11.05 -15.16
C ALA A 114 7.37 11.16 -14.93
N TYR A 115 7.79 11.99 -13.97
CA TYR A 115 9.20 12.11 -13.59
C TYR A 115 9.75 10.81 -12.98
N TYR A 116 9.01 10.16 -12.07
CA TYR A 116 9.40 8.86 -11.53
C TYR A 116 9.42 7.76 -12.60
N ALA A 117 8.46 7.74 -13.52
CA ALA A 117 8.46 6.80 -14.64
C ALA A 117 9.68 6.99 -15.56
N ALA A 118 10.03 8.25 -15.87
CA ALA A 118 11.24 8.58 -16.62
C ALA A 118 12.51 8.12 -15.86
N LEU A 119 12.55 8.29 -14.54
CA LEU A 119 13.67 7.82 -13.70
C LEU A 119 13.81 6.31 -13.75
N GLN A 120 12.69 5.58 -13.62
CA GLN A 120 12.69 4.12 -13.68
C GLN A 120 13.14 3.61 -15.04
N ALA A 121 12.67 4.23 -16.13
CA ALA A 121 13.08 3.87 -17.49
C ALA A 121 14.57 4.15 -17.75
N ALA A 122 15.07 5.32 -17.32
CA ALA A 122 16.46 5.71 -17.49
C ALA A 122 17.41 4.82 -16.66
N VAL A 123 17.07 4.53 -15.41
CA VAL A 123 17.85 3.62 -14.57
C VAL A 123 17.80 2.20 -15.13
N GLY A 124 16.63 1.74 -15.59
CA GLY A 124 16.45 0.45 -16.24
C GLY A 124 17.34 0.30 -17.47
N SER A 125 17.30 1.26 -18.40
CA SER A 125 18.11 1.21 -19.63
C SER A 125 19.62 1.21 -19.35
N VAL A 126 20.07 2.00 -18.37
CA VAL A 126 21.47 2.04 -17.94
C VAL A 126 21.94 0.69 -17.39
N LEU A 127 21.14 0.09 -16.49
CA LEU A 127 21.46 -1.19 -15.86
C LEU A 127 21.37 -2.35 -16.85
N CYS A 128 20.37 -2.34 -17.74
CA CYS A 128 20.17 -3.36 -18.75
C CYS A 128 21.16 -3.30 -19.92
N GLY A 129 21.77 -2.13 -20.16
CA GLY A 129 22.84 -1.97 -21.16
C GLY A 129 24.18 -2.60 -20.78
N ASP A 130 24.30 -3.27 -19.63
CA ASP A 130 25.47 -4.08 -19.27
C ASP A 130 25.02 -5.37 -18.57
N PRO A 131 25.34 -6.56 -19.12
CA PRO A 131 24.95 -7.85 -18.54
C PRO A 131 25.41 -8.04 -17.09
N SER A 132 26.51 -7.40 -16.69
CA SER A 132 27.05 -7.50 -15.33
C SER A 132 26.28 -6.66 -14.31
N THR A 133 25.49 -5.68 -14.77
CA THR A 133 24.62 -4.79 -13.98
C THR A 133 23.14 -5.01 -14.27
N ALA A 134 22.79 -6.07 -15.02
CA ALA A 134 21.40 -6.39 -15.31
C ALA A 134 20.70 -6.90 -14.04
N PRO A 135 19.51 -6.37 -13.69
CA PRO A 135 18.73 -6.85 -12.55
C PRO A 135 18.42 -8.35 -12.65
N GLY A 136 18.46 -9.05 -11.52
CA GLY A 136 18.15 -10.47 -11.46
C GLY A 136 18.48 -11.08 -10.10
N GLY A 137 19.75 -11.41 -9.89
CA GLY A 137 20.19 -12.15 -8.69
C GLY A 137 20.62 -11.31 -7.49
N TYR A 138 20.62 -9.98 -7.59
CA TYR A 138 21.10 -9.10 -6.53
C TYR A 138 20.07 -8.05 -6.13
N ARG A 139 20.21 -7.54 -4.91
CA ARG A 139 19.51 -6.35 -4.44
C ARG A 139 20.45 -5.16 -4.49
N LEU A 140 19.91 -4.00 -4.84
CA LEU A 140 20.64 -2.74 -4.87
C LEU A 140 19.81 -1.70 -4.12
N ALA A 141 20.42 -0.98 -3.20
CA ALA A 141 19.84 0.26 -2.69
C ALA A 141 20.81 1.40 -3.02
N ALA A 142 20.32 2.41 -3.74
CA ALA A 142 21.10 3.58 -4.10
C ALA A 142 20.34 4.86 -3.73
N ARG A 143 21.06 5.88 -3.31
CA ARG A 143 20.53 7.24 -3.17
C ARG A 143 21.17 8.12 -4.23
N VAL A 144 20.36 8.88 -4.95
CA VAL A 144 20.83 9.76 -6.02
C VAL A 144 20.43 11.21 -5.76
N TRP A 145 21.33 12.11 -6.09
CA TRP A 145 21.11 13.55 -6.09
C TRP A 145 21.12 14.03 -7.53
N ILE A 146 20.04 14.70 -7.93
CA ILE A 146 19.85 15.26 -9.26
C ILE A 146 20.04 16.77 -9.16
N GLY A 147 20.97 17.29 -9.95
CA GLY A 147 21.24 18.71 -10.07
C GLY A 147 20.09 19.46 -10.74
N MET A 148 20.15 20.78 -10.70
CA MET A 148 19.16 21.65 -11.37
C MET A 148 19.19 21.49 -12.90
N ASP A 149 20.33 21.05 -13.43
CA ASP A 149 20.57 20.69 -14.83
C ASP A 149 19.94 19.34 -15.23
N GLY A 150 19.36 18.61 -14.28
CA GLY A 150 18.82 17.26 -14.51
C GLY A 150 19.90 16.18 -14.52
N ALA A 151 21.17 16.49 -14.24
CA ALA A 151 22.21 15.48 -14.18
C ALA A 151 22.27 14.82 -12.80
N VAL A 152 22.47 13.50 -12.74
CA VAL A 152 22.81 12.82 -11.48
C VAL A 152 24.24 13.21 -11.07
N GLN A 153 24.35 14.05 -10.06
CA GLN A 153 25.63 14.60 -9.58
C GLN A 153 26.32 13.68 -8.57
N ARG A 154 25.52 12.99 -7.75
CA ARG A 154 26.02 12.10 -6.70
C ARG A 154 25.18 10.84 -6.65
N VAL A 155 25.86 9.72 -6.47
CA VAL A 155 25.27 8.41 -6.22
C VAL A 155 25.87 7.91 -4.90
N LEU A 156 25.05 7.38 -4.02
CA LEU A 156 25.48 6.66 -2.83
C LEU A 156 24.92 5.26 -2.93
N LEU A 157 25.78 4.30 -3.24
CA LEU A 157 25.42 2.91 -3.42
C LEU A 157 25.65 2.12 -2.14
N HIS A 158 24.68 1.30 -1.75
CA HIS A 158 24.93 0.20 -0.82
C HIS A 158 25.41 -1.01 -1.62
N THR A 159 26.45 -1.70 -1.13
CA THR A 159 27.09 -2.79 -1.87
C THR A 159 26.11 -3.89 -2.30
N THR A 160 26.26 -4.36 -3.53
CA THR A 160 25.53 -5.51 -4.09
C THR A 160 26.15 -6.86 -3.68
N GLY A 161 27.26 -6.84 -2.95
CA GLY A 161 28.10 -8.01 -2.66
C GLY A 161 29.19 -8.26 -3.71
N ASP A 162 29.27 -7.43 -4.76
CA ASP A 162 30.31 -7.47 -5.79
C ASP A 162 30.86 -6.06 -6.04
N ALA A 163 32.12 -5.82 -5.64
CA ALA A 163 32.75 -4.51 -5.75
C ALA A 163 33.06 -4.07 -7.19
N ALA A 164 33.14 -5.00 -8.15
CA ALA A 164 33.30 -4.66 -9.56
C ALA A 164 31.95 -4.23 -10.17
N ARG A 165 30.86 -4.92 -9.82
CA ARG A 165 29.50 -4.50 -10.17
C ARG A 165 29.16 -3.15 -9.56
N ASP A 166 29.44 -2.95 -8.27
CA ASP A 166 29.14 -1.70 -7.56
C ASP A 166 29.78 -0.48 -8.25
N ARG A 167 31.07 -0.55 -8.59
CA ARG A 167 31.79 0.50 -9.30
C ARG A 167 31.22 0.77 -10.70
N ARG A 168 30.80 -0.28 -11.42
CA ARG A 168 30.15 -0.14 -12.73
C ARG A 168 28.81 0.56 -12.60
N ILE A 169 27.97 0.14 -11.65
CA ILE A 169 26.66 0.75 -11.42
C ILE A 169 26.82 2.23 -11.06
N GLU A 170 27.72 2.55 -10.13
CA GLU A 170 27.97 3.94 -9.71
C GLU A 170 28.43 4.81 -10.88
N ALA A 171 29.43 4.35 -11.64
CA ALA A 171 29.95 5.08 -12.80
C ALA A 171 28.91 5.29 -13.92
N ARG A 172 27.96 4.35 -14.04
CA ARG A 172 26.91 4.37 -15.07
C ARG A 172 25.71 5.22 -14.68
N LEU A 173 25.39 5.29 -13.38
CA LEU A 173 24.34 6.16 -12.85
C LEU A 173 24.80 7.60 -12.72
N GLN A 174 26.09 7.83 -12.47
CA GLN A 174 26.65 9.18 -12.40
C GLN A 174 26.64 9.84 -13.78
N GLY A 175 26.14 11.07 -13.86
CA GLY A 175 25.98 11.79 -15.12
C GLY A 175 24.75 11.38 -15.94
N LEU A 176 23.92 10.46 -15.45
CA LEU A 176 22.63 10.13 -16.06
C LEU A 176 21.78 11.39 -16.18
N GLN A 177 21.28 11.63 -17.40
CA GLN A 177 20.45 12.77 -17.72
C GLN A 177 18.98 12.46 -17.44
N MET A 178 18.38 13.26 -16.58
CA MET A 178 16.97 13.25 -16.24
C MET A 178 16.27 14.46 -16.87
N PRO A 179 14.94 14.44 -17.04
CA PRO A 179 14.21 15.62 -17.47
C PRO A 179 14.62 16.84 -16.63
N PRO A 180 14.98 17.96 -17.27
CA PRO A 180 15.41 19.15 -16.55
C PRO A 180 14.25 19.67 -15.70
N HIS A 181 14.56 20.16 -14.49
CA HIS A 181 13.59 20.57 -13.47
C HIS A 181 12.73 19.43 -12.89
N ALA A 182 13.13 18.94 -11.71
CA ALA A 182 12.26 18.11 -10.90
C ALA A 182 11.01 18.91 -10.49
N PRO A 183 9.78 18.39 -10.71
CA PRO A 183 8.55 19.06 -10.31
C PRO A 183 8.50 19.29 -8.79
N ALA A 184 7.81 20.35 -8.37
CA ALA A 184 7.57 20.64 -6.96
C ALA A 184 6.85 19.46 -6.29
N GLY A 185 7.46 18.88 -5.26
CA GLY A 185 6.98 17.68 -4.57
C GLY A 185 7.98 16.51 -4.54
N ILE A 186 9.05 16.56 -5.33
CA ILE A 186 10.13 15.57 -5.26
C ILE A 186 11.12 15.96 -4.15
N THR A 187 11.22 15.11 -3.13
CA THR A 187 12.17 15.29 -2.03
C THR A 187 13.44 14.53 -2.33
N GLN A 188 14.56 15.24 -2.44
CA GLN A 188 15.88 14.64 -2.64
C GLN A 188 16.54 14.28 -1.29
N PRO A 189 17.38 13.24 -1.21
CA PRO A 189 17.81 12.35 -2.29
C PRO A 189 16.75 11.31 -2.67
N LEU A 190 16.71 10.96 -3.95
CA LEU A 190 15.84 9.92 -4.46
C LEU A 190 16.42 8.55 -4.10
N THR A 191 15.59 7.68 -3.51
CA THR A 191 15.99 6.31 -3.15
C THR A 191 15.56 5.34 -4.24
N LEU A 192 16.54 4.67 -4.84
CA LEU A 192 16.36 3.62 -5.83
C LEU A 192 16.55 2.27 -5.14
N LEU A 193 15.60 1.36 -5.36
CA LEU A 193 15.66 0.00 -4.85
C LEU A 193 15.47 -0.97 -6.01
N VAL A 194 16.48 -1.79 -6.28
CA VAL A 194 16.37 -2.93 -7.20
C VAL A 194 16.23 -4.18 -6.35
N LEU A 195 15.15 -4.92 -6.60
CA LEU A 195 14.87 -6.17 -5.91
C LEU A 195 15.33 -7.35 -6.76
N PRO A 196 15.81 -8.44 -6.13
CA PRO A 196 16.10 -9.66 -6.84
C PRO A 196 14.79 -10.24 -7.40
N ARG A 197 14.83 -10.77 -8.62
CA ARG A 197 13.67 -11.42 -9.26
C ARG A 197 14.05 -12.80 -9.79
N PRO A 198 13.11 -13.77 -9.74
CA PRO A 198 13.32 -15.07 -10.34
C PRO A 198 13.48 -14.94 -11.87
N PRO A 199 14.37 -15.71 -12.50
CA PRO A 199 14.69 -15.62 -13.93
C PRO A 199 13.52 -15.94 -14.87
N GLU A 200 12.42 -16.49 -14.34
CA GLU A 200 11.24 -16.92 -15.11
C GLU A 200 10.23 -15.79 -15.38
N GLN A 201 10.38 -14.65 -14.70
CA GLN A 201 9.68 -13.41 -15.03
C GLN A 201 10.60 -12.62 -15.95
N GLY A 202 10.37 -12.71 -17.26
CA GLY A 202 11.15 -11.99 -18.30
C GLY A 202 11.48 -10.57 -17.84
N GLY A 203 12.78 -10.32 -17.66
CA GLY A 203 13.26 -9.24 -16.80
C GLY A 203 12.88 -7.83 -17.25
N ASP A 204 13.10 -6.86 -16.37
CA ASP A 204 12.93 -5.43 -16.66
C ASP A 204 13.71 -4.97 -17.92
N CYS A 205 14.71 -5.75 -18.34
CA CYS A 205 15.50 -5.55 -19.55
C CYS A 205 14.83 -6.01 -20.86
N ALA A 206 13.82 -6.89 -20.80
CA ALA A 206 13.05 -7.29 -21.98
C ALA A 206 12.06 -6.20 -22.42
N VAL A 207 11.61 -5.36 -21.47
CA VAL A 207 10.67 -4.26 -21.72
C VAL A 207 11.39 -2.98 -22.19
N ALA A 208 12.70 -2.84 -21.92
CA ALA A 208 13.50 -1.69 -22.33
C ALA A 208 13.93 -1.70 -23.82
N ALA A 209 13.64 -2.77 -24.56
CA ALA A 209 14.00 -2.95 -25.97
C ALA A 209 12.84 -2.68 -26.95
N ALA A 210 11.70 -2.18 -26.47
CA ALA A 210 10.52 -1.87 -27.27
C ALA A 210 10.31 -0.36 -27.47
#